data_AF-A0A1J3ZVZ5-F1
#
_entry.id   AF-A0A1J3ZVZ5-F1
#
_cell.length_a   1.000
_cell.length_b   1.000
_cell.length_c   1.000
_cell.angle_alpha   90.00
_cell.angle_beta   90.00
_cell.angle_gamma   90.00
#
_symmetry.space_group_name_H-M   'P 1'
#
loop_
_entity.id
_entity.type
_entity.pdbx_description
1 polymer ?
#
loop_
_entity_poly.entity_id
_entity_poly.type
_entity_poly.pdbx_seq_one_letter_code
_entity_poly.pdbx_strand_id
1 'polypeptide(L)'
;MSKKVLFVLTSTNQYPDGTETGLWLEEAGEPYDILTQEGIEVEIASIKGGHVNLDPNSTSDELLNQYSTFVSHLNDTPSIDDINADDYDAIYLPGGHGTVFDFANNEKLANILVHFRDKDKIISSVCHGPSAFVGVKGSNGKYLVDGIQLTAFTDSEEKAMGLEEKVPFLTQSKLEEQGARFVASDDFTSHLEEDRKFITGQNPQSSEVIGKALVNALK
;
A
#
# COMPACT_ATOMS: atom_id res chain seq x y z
N MET A 1 9.14 18.82 -15.24
CA MET A 1 7.71 18.45 -15.17
C MET A 1 7.43 18.10 -13.72
N SER A 2 6.21 18.34 -13.22
CA SER A 2 5.86 17.88 -11.88
C SER A 2 5.93 16.36 -11.82
N LYS A 3 6.33 15.82 -10.67
CA LYS A 3 6.33 14.37 -10.42
C LYS A 3 4.92 13.91 -10.09
N LYS A 4 4.55 12.70 -10.53
CA LYS A 4 3.21 12.17 -10.33
C LYS A 4 3.23 10.80 -9.66
N VAL A 5 2.42 10.63 -8.61
CA VAL A 5 2.29 9.39 -7.84
C VAL A 5 0.87 8.85 -7.98
N LEU A 6 0.77 7.54 -8.28
CA LEU A 6 -0.49 6.81 -8.24
C LEU A 6 -0.69 6.19 -6.86
N PHE A 7 -1.76 6.57 -6.17
CA PHE A 7 -2.24 5.87 -4.98
C PHE A 7 -3.26 4.82 -5.42
N VAL A 8 -3.05 3.55 -5.08
CA VAL A 8 -4.03 2.48 -5.31
C VAL A 8 -4.59 2.00 -3.98
N LEU A 9 -5.91 2.10 -3.81
CA LEU A 9 -6.63 1.77 -2.59
C LEU A 9 -7.39 0.44 -2.71
N THR A 10 -7.53 -0.27 -1.58
CA THR A 10 -8.44 -1.42 -1.47
C THR A 10 -9.89 -1.00 -1.78
N SER A 11 -10.66 -1.92 -2.35
CA SER A 11 -12.12 -1.78 -2.47
C SER A 11 -12.86 -2.78 -1.58
N THR A 12 -12.14 -3.64 -0.85
CA THR A 12 -12.70 -4.58 0.12
C THR A 12 -12.92 -3.87 1.45
N ASN A 13 -14.15 -3.97 1.95
CA ASN A 13 -14.61 -3.26 3.14
C ASN A 13 -15.08 -4.18 4.27
N GLN A 14 -15.00 -5.50 4.09
CA GLN A 14 -15.46 -6.47 5.07
C GLN A 14 -14.63 -7.75 4.99
N TYR A 15 -14.42 -8.37 6.15
CA TYR A 15 -13.95 -9.75 6.26
C TYR A 15 -15.05 -10.73 5.80
N PRO A 16 -14.71 -12.02 5.53
CA PRO A 16 -15.71 -13.03 5.18
C PRO A 16 -16.82 -13.25 6.22
N ASP A 17 -16.57 -12.91 7.48
CA ASP A 17 -17.55 -12.99 8.58
C ASP A 17 -18.46 -11.75 8.68
N GLY A 18 -18.28 -10.75 7.82
CA GLY A 18 -19.04 -9.50 7.80
C GLY A 18 -18.52 -8.41 8.73
N THR A 19 -17.43 -8.65 9.48
CA THR A 19 -16.75 -7.60 10.25
C THR A 19 -16.24 -6.53 9.27
N GLU A 20 -16.43 -5.26 9.58
CA GLU A 20 -15.97 -4.15 8.73
C GLU A 20 -14.44 -4.02 8.75
N THR A 21 -13.89 -3.63 7.61
CA THR A 21 -12.49 -3.22 7.41
C THR A 21 -12.42 -2.24 6.22
N GLY A 22 -11.23 -1.91 5.75
CA GLY A 22 -11.07 -1.08 4.58
C GLY A 22 -9.65 -0.58 4.45
N LEU A 23 -9.54 0.62 3.90
CA LEU A 23 -8.32 1.41 3.89
C LEU A 23 -8.02 1.91 5.32
N TRP A 24 -6.77 1.79 5.77
CA TRP A 24 -6.33 2.48 6.98
C TRP A 24 -6.10 3.98 6.69
N LEU A 25 -6.89 4.87 7.31
CA LEU A 25 -6.95 6.29 6.91
C LEU A 25 -5.58 6.99 6.95
N GLU A 26 -4.86 6.89 8.07
CA GLU A 26 -3.57 7.56 8.24
C GLU A 26 -2.52 7.12 7.21
N GLU A 27 -2.55 5.84 6.81
CA GLU A 27 -1.60 5.27 5.85
C GLU A 27 -1.73 5.87 4.46
N ALA A 28 -2.86 6.49 4.11
CA ALA A 28 -3.03 7.22 2.87
C ALA A 28 -3.08 8.73 3.07
N GLY A 29 -3.77 9.20 4.13
CA GLY A 29 -3.92 10.62 4.43
C GLY A 29 -2.59 11.33 4.69
N GLU A 30 -1.73 10.76 5.54
CA GLU A 30 -0.47 11.38 5.92
C GLU A 30 0.51 11.47 4.72
N PRO A 31 0.76 10.39 3.93
CA PRO A 31 1.58 10.50 2.72
C PRO A 31 0.98 11.42 1.66
N TYR A 32 -0.36 11.45 1.51
CA TYR A 32 -1.02 12.34 0.56
C TYR A 32 -0.72 13.81 0.89
N ASP A 33 -0.87 14.19 2.16
CA ASP A 33 -0.62 15.57 2.61
C ASP A 33 0.86 15.93 2.45
N ILE A 34 1.79 15.04 2.85
CA ILE A 34 3.24 15.26 2.70
C ILE A 34 3.62 15.49 1.23
N LEU A 35 3.13 14.63 0.31
CA LEU A 35 3.47 14.73 -1.11
C LEU A 35 2.89 16.00 -1.76
N THR A 36 1.62 16.29 -1.50
CA THR A 36 0.95 17.45 -2.10
C THR A 36 1.49 18.78 -1.60
N GLN A 37 1.92 18.86 -0.32
CA GLN A 37 2.61 20.04 0.23
C GLN A 37 3.95 20.32 -0.47
N GLU A 38 4.63 19.27 -0.95
CA GLU A 38 5.87 19.37 -1.72
C GLU A 38 5.65 19.57 -3.22
N GLY A 39 4.39 19.79 -3.63
CA GLY A 39 4.01 20.05 -5.03
C GLY A 39 4.04 18.82 -5.94
N ILE A 40 4.08 17.62 -5.37
CA ILE A 40 3.99 16.36 -6.11
C ILE A 40 2.51 16.07 -6.41
N GLU A 41 2.21 15.76 -7.66
CA GLU A 41 0.86 15.41 -8.09
C GLU A 41 0.50 14.00 -7.59
N VAL A 42 -0.66 13.86 -6.97
CA VAL A 42 -1.18 12.57 -6.51
C VAL A 42 -2.49 12.27 -7.21
N GLU A 43 -2.59 11.10 -7.85
CA GLU A 43 -3.83 10.57 -8.38
C GLU A 43 -4.25 9.36 -7.55
N ILE A 44 -5.53 9.29 -7.19
CA ILE A 44 -6.08 8.23 -6.35
C ILE A 44 -6.98 7.36 -7.22
N ALA A 45 -6.75 6.06 -7.19
CA ALA A 45 -7.61 5.04 -7.79
C ALA A 45 -7.87 3.92 -6.77
N SER A 46 -8.93 3.14 -6.97
CA SER A 46 -9.17 1.93 -6.17
C SER A 46 -9.35 0.71 -7.06
N ILE A 47 -9.23 -0.49 -6.48
CA ILE A 47 -9.33 -1.74 -7.24
C ILE A 47 -10.58 -1.78 -8.12
N LYS A 48 -11.75 -1.42 -7.58
CA LYS A 48 -13.03 -1.48 -8.29
C LYS A 48 -13.56 -0.11 -8.75
N GLY A 49 -12.91 0.98 -8.34
CA GLY A 49 -13.48 2.33 -8.47
C GLY A 49 -14.67 2.55 -7.53
N GLY A 50 -15.26 3.74 -7.61
CA GLY A 50 -16.37 4.17 -6.76
C GLY A 50 -15.93 4.50 -5.33
N HIS A 51 -16.83 4.28 -4.37
CA HIS A 51 -16.59 4.63 -2.97
C HIS A 51 -15.62 3.67 -2.29
N VAL A 52 -14.60 4.22 -1.61
CA VAL A 52 -13.65 3.48 -0.78
C VAL A 52 -14.03 3.61 0.69
N ASN A 53 -14.18 2.47 1.36
CA ASN A 53 -14.49 2.45 2.79
C ASN A 53 -13.19 2.52 3.60
N LEU A 54 -13.24 3.27 4.69
CA LEU A 54 -12.19 3.30 5.70
C LEU A 54 -12.39 2.18 6.71
N ASP A 55 -11.30 1.60 7.21
CA ASP A 55 -11.38 0.71 8.36
C ASP A 55 -11.86 1.51 9.58
N PRO A 56 -12.96 1.11 10.25
CA PRO A 56 -13.49 1.86 11.38
C PRO A 56 -12.47 2.08 12.50
N ASN A 57 -11.53 1.16 12.68
CA ASN A 57 -10.47 1.26 13.71
C ASN A 57 -9.40 2.30 13.38
N SER A 58 -9.37 2.79 12.13
CA SER A 58 -8.46 3.84 11.67
C SER A 58 -9.10 5.24 11.67
N THR A 59 -10.34 5.36 12.16
CA THR A 59 -11.13 6.61 12.08
C THR A 59 -11.47 7.20 13.43
N SER A 60 -11.37 8.52 13.52
CA SER A 60 -11.91 9.35 14.58
C SER A 60 -12.33 10.70 13.99
N ASP A 61 -13.17 11.48 14.68
CA ASP A 61 -13.53 12.83 14.22
C ASP A 61 -12.30 13.72 14.01
N GLU A 62 -11.26 13.54 14.83
CA GLU A 62 -9.99 14.26 14.70
C GLU A 62 -9.26 13.88 13.41
N LEU A 63 -9.09 12.58 13.15
CA LEU A 63 -8.39 12.09 11.95
C LEU A 63 -9.17 12.39 10.67
N LEU A 64 -10.51 12.27 10.69
CA LEU A 64 -11.36 12.60 9.54
C LEU A 64 -11.27 14.10 9.19
N ASN A 65 -11.18 14.97 10.19
CA ASN A 65 -10.98 16.40 9.98
C ASN A 65 -9.55 16.71 9.51
N GLN A 66 -8.55 16.08 10.12
CA GLN A 66 -7.14 16.24 9.77
C GLN A 66 -6.91 15.91 8.28
N TYR A 67 -7.36 14.74 7.83
CA TYR A 67 -7.17 14.28 6.45
C TYR A 67 -8.38 14.55 5.54
N SER A 68 -9.16 15.59 5.84
CA SER A 68 -10.43 15.88 5.15
C SER A 68 -10.29 16.05 3.63
N THR A 69 -9.17 16.61 3.16
CA THR A 69 -8.87 16.70 1.72
C THR A 69 -8.78 15.31 1.11
N PHE A 70 -7.96 14.43 1.67
CA PHE A 70 -7.82 13.04 1.21
C PHE A 70 -9.17 12.30 1.27
N VAL A 71 -9.88 12.39 2.40
CA VAL A 71 -11.19 11.75 2.60
C VAL A 71 -12.20 12.16 1.53
N SER A 72 -12.18 13.41 1.07
CA SER A 72 -13.09 13.89 0.03
C SER A 72 -12.95 13.13 -1.30
N HIS A 73 -11.76 12.60 -1.60
CA HIS A 73 -11.48 11.82 -2.80
C HIS A 73 -12.07 10.40 -2.74
N LEU A 74 -12.44 9.90 -1.56
CA LEU A 74 -12.90 8.51 -1.38
C LEU A 74 -14.35 8.28 -1.83
N ASN A 75 -15.10 9.33 -2.17
CA ASN A 75 -16.52 9.21 -2.56
C ASN A 75 -16.71 8.57 -3.93
N ASP A 76 -15.82 8.86 -4.88
CA ASP A 76 -15.93 8.38 -6.26
C ASP A 76 -14.54 8.32 -6.90
N THR A 77 -13.85 7.20 -6.68
CA THR A 77 -12.51 6.95 -7.23
C THR A 77 -12.60 6.30 -8.62
N PRO A 78 -11.67 6.60 -9.55
CA PRO A 78 -11.52 5.79 -10.75
C PRO A 78 -11.09 4.36 -10.37
N SER A 79 -11.43 3.40 -11.24
CA SER A 79 -10.92 2.03 -11.12
C SER A 79 -9.48 1.97 -11.60
N ILE A 80 -8.67 1.07 -11.01
CA ILE A 80 -7.34 0.76 -11.53
C ILE A 80 -7.36 0.26 -12.97
N ASP A 81 -8.48 -0.27 -13.47
CA ASP A 81 -8.59 -0.75 -14.85
C ASP A 81 -8.39 0.38 -15.87
N ASP A 82 -8.79 1.61 -15.52
CA ASP A 82 -8.67 2.81 -16.34
C ASP A 82 -7.28 3.46 -16.28
N ILE A 83 -6.39 2.94 -15.43
CA ILE A 83 -5.07 3.52 -15.19
C ILE A 83 -4.07 3.11 -16.28
N ASN A 84 -3.35 4.12 -16.78
CA ASN A 84 -2.19 3.98 -17.64
C ASN A 84 -0.89 4.18 -16.83
N ALA A 85 -0.18 3.08 -16.57
CA ALA A 85 1.02 3.08 -15.72
C ALA A 85 2.18 3.97 -16.24
N ASP A 86 2.19 4.32 -17.53
CA ASP A 86 3.23 5.20 -18.09
C ASP A 86 3.16 6.63 -17.53
N ASP A 87 1.99 7.07 -17.05
CA ASP A 87 1.72 8.47 -16.64
C ASP A 87 2.29 8.85 -15.26
N TYR A 88 2.84 7.90 -14.52
CA TYR A 88 3.29 8.09 -13.13
C TYR A 88 4.78 7.79 -12.95
N ASP A 89 5.41 8.46 -11.99
CA ASP A 89 6.80 8.22 -11.58
C ASP A 89 6.90 7.19 -10.43
N ALA A 90 5.85 7.11 -9.60
CA ALA A 90 5.77 6.21 -8.46
C ALA A 90 4.35 5.65 -8.27
N ILE A 91 4.26 4.46 -7.71
CA ILE A 91 3.01 3.88 -7.19
C ILE A 91 3.15 3.74 -5.68
N TYR A 92 2.14 4.19 -4.95
CA TYR A 92 2.00 4.03 -3.52
C TYR A 92 0.78 3.19 -3.17
N LEU A 93 0.99 2.20 -2.31
CA LEU A 93 0.01 1.20 -1.90
C LEU A 93 -0.18 1.27 -0.38
N PRO A 94 -1.10 2.13 0.12
CA PRO A 94 -1.50 2.11 1.52
C PRO A 94 -2.16 0.77 1.88
N GLY A 95 -2.11 0.42 3.16
CA GLY A 95 -2.63 -0.83 3.68
C GLY A 95 -4.04 -0.71 4.26
N GLY A 96 -4.22 -1.34 5.42
CA GLY A 96 -5.51 -1.80 5.93
C GLY A 96 -5.84 -3.23 5.47
N HIS A 97 -6.53 -3.99 6.32
CA HIS A 97 -6.76 -5.42 6.11
C HIS A 97 -7.61 -5.75 4.88
N GLY A 98 -8.33 -4.79 4.29
CA GLY A 98 -9.02 -5.03 3.01
C GLY A 98 -8.06 -5.49 1.90
N THR A 99 -6.82 -5.00 1.91
CA THR A 99 -5.82 -5.26 0.86
C THR A 99 -5.47 -6.74 0.69
N VAL A 100 -5.41 -7.53 1.77
CA VAL A 100 -5.07 -8.96 1.65
C VAL A 100 -6.11 -9.76 0.86
N PHE A 101 -7.30 -9.21 0.64
CA PHE A 101 -8.39 -9.86 -0.10
C PHE A 101 -8.47 -9.44 -1.57
N ASP A 102 -8.02 -8.23 -1.94
CA ASP A 102 -8.20 -7.72 -3.32
C ASP A 102 -6.95 -7.15 -3.99
N PHE A 103 -5.83 -7.01 -3.27
CA PHE A 103 -4.54 -6.72 -3.87
C PHE A 103 -3.84 -7.99 -4.34
N ALA A 104 -3.81 -9.01 -3.48
CA ALA A 104 -3.15 -10.27 -3.79
C ALA A 104 -3.82 -10.98 -4.97
N ASN A 105 -3.00 -11.44 -5.92
CA ASN A 105 -3.46 -12.09 -7.17
C ASN A 105 -4.37 -11.24 -8.06
N ASN A 106 -4.39 -9.91 -7.90
CA ASN A 106 -5.06 -9.02 -8.83
C ASN A 106 -4.21 -8.83 -10.11
N GLU A 107 -4.69 -9.33 -11.25
CA GLU A 107 -3.92 -9.33 -12.51
C GLU A 107 -3.58 -7.92 -13.00
N LYS A 108 -4.51 -6.95 -12.91
CA LYS A 108 -4.26 -5.58 -13.35
C LYS A 108 -3.20 -4.92 -12.47
N LEU A 109 -3.33 -5.03 -11.15
CA LEU A 109 -2.34 -4.48 -10.21
C LEU A 109 -0.97 -5.14 -10.38
N ALA A 110 -0.92 -6.47 -10.57
CA ALA A 110 0.30 -7.20 -10.86
C ALA A 110 1.00 -6.68 -12.13
N ASN A 111 0.22 -6.44 -13.20
CA ASN A 111 0.75 -5.89 -14.46
C ASN A 111 1.29 -4.46 -14.29
N ILE A 112 0.61 -3.62 -13.50
CA ILE A 112 1.10 -2.28 -13.16
C ILE A 112 2.44 -2.41 -12.40
N LEU A 113 2.53 -3.25 -11.38
CA LEU A 113 3.76 -3.42 -10.60
C LEU A 113 4.93 -3.95 -11.43
N VAL A 114 4.67 -4.91 -12.33
CA VAL A 114 5.67 -5.40 -13.29
C VAL A 114 6.14 -4.28 -14.22
N HIS A 115 5.21 -3.47 -14.73
CA HIS A 115 5.55 -2.30 -15.54
C HIS A 115 6.44 -1.32 -14.78
N PHE A 116 6.11 -1.00 -13.53
CA PHE A 116 6.90 -0.11 -12.70
C PHE A 116 8.32 -0.63 -12.49
N ARG A 117 8.47 -1.92 -12.15
CA ARG A 117 9.79 -2.55 -12.03
C ARG A 117 10.58 -2.48 -13.35
N ASP A 118 9.95 -2.85 -14.47
CA ASP A 118 10.63 -2.93 -15.77
C ASP A 118 11.02 -1.55 -16.32
N LYS A 119 10.37 -0.48 -15.84
CA LYS A 119 10.66 0.92 -16.16
C LYS A 119 11.53 1.64 -15.12
N ASP A 120 12.03 0.92 -14.11
CA ASP A 120 12.83 1.48 -13.01
C ASP A 120 12.10 2.62 -12.24
N LYS A 121 10.77 2.50 -12.12
CA LYS A 121 9.90 3.41 -11.37
C LYS A 121 9.76 2.97 -9.91
N ILE A 122 9.40 3.92 -9.03
CA ILE A 122 9.32 3.67 -7.59
C ILE A 122 8.05 2.85 -7.28
N ILE A 123 8.21 1.81 -6.46
CA ILE A 123 7.13 1.01 -5.89
C ILE A 123 7.18 1.22 -4.38
N SER A 124 6.13 1.79 -3.81
CA SER A 124 6.08 2.04 -2.37
C SER A 124 4.79 1.50 -1.74
N SER A 125 4.88 1.09 -0.47
CA SER A 125 3.76 0.48 0.22
C SER A 125 3.95 0.42 1.73
N VAL A 126 2.87 0.36 2.51
CA VAL A 126 2.94 0.26 3.98
C VAL A 126 1.98 -0.80 4.50
N CYS A 127 2.28 -1.37 5.68
CA CYS A 127 1.37 -2.23 6.43
C CYS A 127 0.98 -3.48 5.63
N HIS A 128 -0.31 -3.71 5.35
CA HIS A 128 -0.78 -4.81 4.50
C HIS A 128 -0.73 -4.50 3.00
N GLY A 129 -0.45 -3.26 2.59
CA GLY A 129 -0.30 -2.88 1.18
C GLY A 129 0.68 -3.76 0.37
N PRO A 130 1.81 -4.24 0.95
CA PRO A 130 2.72 -5.20 0.29
C PRO A 130 2.08 -6.53 -0.10
N SER A 131 0.86 -6.84 0.37
CA SER A 131 0.04 -7.94 -0.15
C SER A 131 -0.17 -7.86 -1.67
N ALA A 132 -0.08 -6.66 -2.27
CA ALA A 132 -0.08 -6.47 -3.72
C ALA A 132 1.07 -7.16 -4.45
N PHE A 133 2.18 -7.44 -3.76
CA PHE A 133 3.34 -8.10 -4.35
C PHE A 133 3.16 -9.62 -4.42
N VAL A 134 2.21 -10.17 -3.65
CA VAL A 134 1.96 -11.60 -3.54
C VAL A 134 1.55 -12.17 -4.89
N GLY A 135 2.37 -13.09 -5.40
CA GLY A 135 2.11 -13.81 -6.64
C GLY A 135 2.60 -13.09 -7.89
N VAL A 136 3.04 -11.83 -7.78
CA VAL A 136 3.50 -11.04 -8.93
C VAL A 136 4.83 -11.58 -9.43
N LYS A 137 4.90 -11.92 -10.72
CA LYS A 137 6.10 -12.43 -11.38
C LYS A 137 6.50 -11.57 -12.56
N GLY A 138 7.81 -11.42 -12.75
CA GLY A 138 8.34 -10.80 -13.95
C GLY A 138 8.31 -11.71 -15.17
N SER A 139 8.66 -11.13 -16.33
CA SER A 139 8.85 -11.85 -17.58
C SER A 139 9.90 -12.97 -17.51
N ASN A 140 10.83 -12.87 -16.55
CA ASN A 140 11.84 -13.90 -16.23
C ASN A 140 11.31 -15.04 -15.33
N GLY A 141 10.03 -15.01 -14.95
CA GLY A 141 9.39 -16.01 -14.09
C GLY A 141 9.73 -15.91 -12.59
N LYS A 142 10.60 -14.99 -12.18
CA LYS A 142 10.91 -14.71 -10.77
C LYS A 142 9.84 -13.84 -10.15
N TYR A 143 9.61 -14.03 -8.84
CA TYR A 143 8.73 -13.14 -8.07
C TYR A 143 9.27 -11.71 -8.08
N LEU A 144 8.35 -10.74 -8.01
CA LEU A 144 8.66 -9.32 -7.96
C LEU A 144 9.62 -9.00 -6.81
N VAL A 145 9.45 -9.69 -5.67
CA VAL A 145 10.19 -9.48 -4.42
C VAL A 145 11.39 -10.40 -4.24
N ASP A 146 11.72 -11.26 -5.21
CA ASP A 146 12.85 -12.20 -5.12
C ASP A 146 14.17 -11.46 -4.90
N GLY A 147 14.75 -11.59 -3.70
CA GLY A 147 15.98 -10.95 -3.27
C GLY A 147 15.88 -9.45 -2.97
N ILE A 148 14.66 -8.90 -2.88
CA ILE A 148 14.40 -7.51 -2.47
C ILE A 148 14.32 -7.45 -0.95
N GLN A 149 15.07 -6.54 -0.33
CA GLN A 149 14.92 -6.20 1.08
C GLN A 149 13.70 -5.29 1.26
N LEU A 150 12.78 -5.67 2.13
CA LEU A 150 11.53 -4.96 2.37
C LEU A 150 11.00 -5.24 3.78
N THR A 151 9.99 -4.48 4.18
CA THR A 151 9.16 -4.71 5.37
C THR A 151 7.67 -4.65 5.01
N ALA A 152 6.81 -5.09 5.92
CA ALA A 152 5.35 -5.05 5.83
C ALA A 152 4.77 -5.30 7.23
N PHE A 153 3.44 -5.34 7.36
CA PHE A 153 2.81 -5.75 8.60
C PHE A 153 3.27 -7.16 8.99
N THR A 154 3.78 -7.29 10.20
CA THR A 154 4.48 -8.49 10.64
C THR A 154 3.50 -9.57 11.09
N ASP A 155 3.96 -10.82 11.02
CA ASP A 155 3.22 -11.95 11.57
C ASP A 155 2.98 -11.79 13.08
N SER A 156 3.87 -11.12 13.81
CA SER A 156 3.74 -10.84 15.25
C SER A 156 2.68 -9.77 15.53
N GLU A 157 2.62 -8.70 14.75
CA GLU A 157 1.56 -7.69 14.85
C GLU A 157 0.19 -8.30 14.53
N GLU A 158 0.10 -9.18 13.53
CA GLU A 158 -1.16 -9.88 13.19
C GLU A 158 -1.65 -10.76 14.36
N LYS A 159 -0.73 -11.49 14.99
CA LYS A 159 -0.97 -12.29 16.20
C LYS A 159 -1.43 -11.42 17.37
N ALA A 160 -0.76 -10.29 17.58
CA ALA A 160 -1.09 -9.35 18.65
C ALA A 160 -2.50 -8.75 18.48
N MET A 161 -2.95 -8.57 17.23
CA MET A 161 -4.32 -8.16 16.92
C MET A 161 -5.34 -9.31 16.99
N GLY A 162 -4.91 -10.56 17.01
CA GLY A 162 -5.79 -11.74 17.02
C GLY A 162 -6.54 -11.95 15.70
N LEU A 163 -5.95 -11.52 14.58
CA LEU A 163 -6.58 -11.53 13.25
C LEU A 163 -5.98 -12.57 12.30
N GLU A 164 -4.98 -13.35 12.74
CA GLU A 164 -4.26 -14.35 11.93
C GLU A 164 -5.18 -15.39 11.26
N GLU A 165 -6.29 -15.75 11.91
CA GLU A 165 -7.28 -16.71 11.41
C GLU A 165 -8.37 -16.05 10.54
N LYS A 166 -8.39 -14.71 10.45
CA LYS A 166 -9.35 -13.96 9.62
C LYS A 166 -8.80 -13.63 8.24
N VAL A 167 -7.47 -13.61 8.09
CA VAL A 167 -6.78 -13.28 6.84
C VAL A 167 -6.50 -14.54 6.01
N PRO A 168 -6.49 -14.46 4.67
CA PRO A 168 -6.24 -15.63 3.82
C PRO A 168 -4.77 -16.10 3.84
N PHE A 169 -3.86 -15.23 4.28
CA PHE A 169 -2.44 -15.50 4.49
C PHE A 169 -1.85 -14.39 5.37
N LEU A 170 -0.71 -14.66 6.00
CA LEU A 170 0.08 -13.63 6.69
C LEU A 170 1.02 -12.96 5.70
N THR A 171 1.00 -11.63 5.64
CA THR A 171 1.72 -10.84 4.62
C THR A 171 3.23 -11.08 4.67
N GLN A 172 3.86 -11.00 5.84
CA GLN A 172 5.29 -11.26 6.01
C GLN A 172 5.65 -12.67 5.53
N SER A 173 5.03 -13.71 6.13
CA SER A 173 5.30 -15.11 5.73
C SER A 173 5.18 -15.33 4.23
N LYS A 174 4.14 -14.75 3.59
CA LYS A 174 3.88 -14.93 2.17
C LYS A 174 4.92 -14.27 1.27
N LEU A 175 5.47 -13.12 1.68
CA LEU A 175 6.52 -12.43 0.95
C LEU A 175 7.87 -13.15 1.11
N GLU A 176 8.19 -13.64 2.31
CA GLU A 176 9.39 -14.45 2.56
C GLU A 176 9.37 -15.75 1.73
N GLU A 177 8.22 -16.44 1.63
CA GLU A 177 8.04 -17.60 0.74
C GLU A 177 8.36 -17.28 -0.74
N GLN A 178 8.21 -16.03 -1.14
CA GLN A 178 8.46 -15.54 -2.51
C GLN A 178 9.87 -14.98 -2.70
N GLY A 179 10.74 -15.13 -1.69
CA GLY A 179 12.15 -14.75 -1.75
C GLY A 179 12.45 -13.33 -1.27
N ALA A 180 11.48 -12.63 -0.66
CA ALA A 180 11.75 -11.35 -0.02
C ALA A 180 12.76 -11.51 1.12
N ARG A 181 13.67 -10.55 1.24
CA ARG A 181 14.59 -10.43 2.39
C ARG A 181 13.94 -9.55 3.44
N PHE A 182 12.98 -10.11 4.16
CA PHE A 182 12.16 -9.36 5.10
C PHE A 182 13.00 -8.80 6.26
N VAL A 183 12.73 -7.56 6.64
CA VAL A 183 13.30 -6.90 7.83
C VAL A 183 12.14 -6.38 8.69
N ALA A 184 12.20 -6.68 9.98
CA ALA A 184 11.21 -6.28 10.95
C ALA A 184 11.88 -5.45 12.06
N SER A 185 11.16 -4.43 12.53
CA SER A 185 11.39 -3.77 13.81
C SER A 185 10.35 -4.22 14.83
N ASP A 186 10.46 -3.69 16.05
CA ASP A 186 9.48 -3.95 17.11
C ASP A 186 8.05 -3.63 16.64
N ASP A 187 7.09 -4.47 17.03
CA ASP A 187 5.68 -4.32 16.70
C ASP A 187 5.17 -2.90 17.03
N PHE A 188 4.38 -2.34 16.11
CA PHE A 188 3.73 -1.02 16.23
C PHE A 188 4.72 0.15 16.40
N THR A 189 5.95 0.00 15.89
CA THR A 189 6.93 1.07 15.79
C THR A 189 7.20 1.47 14.35
N SER A 190 7.58 2.74 14.15
CA SER A 190 7.92 3.25 12.83
C SER A 190 9.14 2.53 12.26
N HIS A 191 9.00 1.95 11.07
CA HIS A 191 10.08 1.25 10.39
C HIS A 191 9.91 1.35 8.87
N LEU A 192 11.04 1.60 8.20
CA LEU A 192 11.11 1.81 6.76
C LEU A 192 12.28 1.00 6.20
N GLU A 193 12.05 0.34 5.07
CA GLU A 193 13.07 -0.31 4.28
C GLU A 193 13.08 0.25 2.85
N GLU A 194 14.28 0.57 2.38
CA GLU A 194 14.52 1.06 1.02
C GLU A 194 15.53 0.14 0.32
N ASP A 195 15.11 -0.55 -0.75
CA ASP A 195 15.99 -1.37 -1.59
C ASP A 195 15.67 -1.16 -3.07
N ARG A 196 16.66 -0.68 -3.83
CA ARG A 196 16.55 -0.30 -5.24
C ARG A 196 15.47 0.76 -5.47
N LYS A 197 14.28 0.34 -5.92
CA LYS A 197 13.11 1.19 -6.18
C LYS A 197 11.92 0.83 -5.28
N PHE A 198 12.14 -0.06 -4.31
CA PHE A 198 11.14 -0.40 -3.30
C PHE A 198 11.33 0.48 -2.08
N ILE A 199 10.24 1.07 -1.61
CA ILE A 199 10.17 1.83 -0.36
C ILE A 199 8.99 1.27 0.44
N THR A 200 9.28 0.51 1.50
CA THR A 200 8.22 -0.19 2.26
C THR A 200 8.22 0.21 3.73
N GLY A 201 7.04 0.40 4.30
CA GLY A 201 6.83 0.70 5.73
C GLY A 201 6.12 -0.44 6.46
N GLN A 202 6.43 -0.64 7.73
CA GLN A 202 5.95 -1.81 8.48
C GLN A 202 4.45 -1.74 8.82
N ASN A 203 3.97 -0.59 9.27
CA ASN A 203 2.67 -0.47 9.96
C ASN A 203 2.18 1.01 9.92
N PRO A 204 1.02 1.36 10.49
CA PRO A 204 0.53 2.75 10.49
C PRO A 204 1.53 3.77 11.04
N GLN A 205 2.36 3.42 12.03
CA GLN A 205 3.39 4.30 12.60
C GLN A 205 4.50 4.65 11.60
N SER A 206 4.49 4.02 10.43
CA SER A 206 5.44 4.25 9.34
C SER A 206 4.91 5.21 8.26
N SER A 207 3.68 5.74 8.41
CA SER A 207 3.01 6.60 7.42
C SER A 207 3.78 7.91 7.14
N GLU A 208 4.27 8.59 8.18
CA GLU A 208 5.05 9.82 8.00
C GLU A 208 6.39 9.55 7.30
N VAL A 209 7.12 8.51 7.72
CA VAL A 209 8.44 8.20 7.16
C VAL A 209 8.36 7.73 5.71
N ILE A 210 7.31 7.02 5.31
CA ILE A 210 7.13 6.61 3.91
C ILE A 210 6.78 7.80 3.01
N GLY A 211 5.95 8.73 3.47
CA GLY A 211 5.65 9.98 2.76
C GLY A 211 6.92 10.80 2.50
N LYS A 212 7.75 10.98 3.54
CA LYS A 212 9.04 11.68 3.43
C LYS A 212 10.03 10.96 2.50
N ALA A 213 10.11 9.63 2.58
CA ALA A 213 10.97 8.84 1.71
C ALA A 213 10.55 8.98 0.23
N LEU A 214 9.25 8.96 -0.05
CA LEU A 214 8.72 9.18 -1.40
C LEU A 214 9.06 10.57 -1.95
N VAL A 215 8.88 11.62 -1.14
CA VAL A 215 9.31 12.99 -1.51
C VAL A 215 10.79 13.01 -1.89
N ASN A 216 11.64 12.40 -1.07
CA ASN A 216 13.08 12.38 -1.30
C ASN A 216 13.46 11.60 -2.57
N ALA A 217 12.79 10.47 -2.83
CA ALA A 217 13.06 9.63 -3.99
C ALA A 217 12.58 10.23 -5.32
N LEU A 218 11.62 11.16 -5.28
CA LEU A 218 11.05 11.82 -6.46
C LEU A 218 11.76 13.13 -6.83
N LYS A 219 12.54 13.70 -5.91
CA LYS A 219 13.37 14.91 -6.14
C LYS A 219 14.61 14.60 -6.98
#